data_AF-A0A7C3CXD3-F1
#
_entry.id   AF-A0A7C3CXD3-F1
#
_cell.length_a   1.000
_cell.length_b   1.000
_cell.length_c   1.000
_cell.angle_alpha   90.00
_cell.angle_beta   90.00
_cell.angle_gamma   90.00
#
_symmetry.space_group_name_H-M   'P 1'
#
loop_
_entity.id
_entity.type
_entity.pdbx_description
1 polymer ?
#
loop_
_entity_poly.entity_id
_entity_poly.type
_entity_poly.pdbx_seq_one_letter_code
_entity_poly.pdbx_strand_id
1 'polypeptide(L)'
;MRIALGIEYNGSHYCGWQRQAHSPSVQERLECVLSGIADHSVSVICAGRTDTGVHAVGQVVHFELKQARPERAWLLGGNTRLPDDISILWARRVSDKFHARFSATARSYRYIILNRNTPRATLANKVTWVY
;
A
#
# COMPACT_ATOMS: atom_id res chain seq x y z
N MET A 1 12.09 -16.84 -3.43
CA MET A 1 11.42 -16.65 -2.12
C MET A 1 10.43 -15.52 -2.25
N ARG A 2 9.25 -15.66 -1.65
CA ARG A 2 8.19 -14.65 -1.72
C ARG A 2 7.88 -14.06 -0.34
N ILE A 3 7.75 -12.74 -0.29
CA ILE A 3 7.28 -11.99 0.89
C ILE A 3 5.92 -11.38 0.55
N ALA A 4 5.00 -11.43 1.49
CA ALA A 4 3.79 -10.63 1.49
C ALA A 4 3.90 -9.50 2.52
N LEU A 5 3.34 -8.33 2.18
CA LEU A 5 3.23 -7.20 3.09
C LEU A 5 1.77 -6.78 3.24
N GLY A 6 1.41 -6.35 4.45
CA GLY A 6 0.22 -5.56 4.70
C GLY A 6 0.58 -4.09 4.73
N ILE A 7 -0.20 -3.28 4.02
CA ILE A 7 0.10 -1.86 3.79
C ILE A 7 -1.12 -1.01 4.06
N GLU A 8 -0.91 0.08 4.79
CA GLU A 8 -1.85 1.17 4.95
C GLU A 8 -1.33 2.41 4.22
N TYR A 9 -2.22 3.18 3.61
CA TYR A 9 -1.85 4.45 3.00
C TYR A 9 -3.00 5.44 2.93
N ASN A 10 -2.64 6.72 3.04
CA ASN A 10 -3.51 7.83 2.69
C ASN A 10 -3.34 8.16 1.19
N GLY A 11 -4.35 7.81 0.39
CA GLY A 11 -4.34 8.04 -1.06
C GLY A 11 -4.43 9.49 -1.52
N SER A 12 -4.61 10.48 -0.63
CA SER A 12 -4.91 11.86 -1.02
C SER A 12 -3.81 12.56 -1.83
N HIS A 13 -2.57 12.07 -1.77
CA HIS A 13 -1.41 12.64 -2.49
C HIS A 13 -1.01 11.84 -3.74
N TYR A 14 -1.80 10.83 -4.13
CA TYR A 14 -1.44 9.88 -5.16
C TYR A 14 -2.52 9.76 -6.24
N CYS A 15 -2.08 9.54 -7.48
CA CYS A 15 -2.94 9.18 -8.61
C CYS A 15 -3.28 7.68 -8.61
N GLY A 16 -3.60 7.17 -7.42
CA GLY A 16 -3.98 5.78 -7.16
C GLY A 16 -2.79 4.87 -6.85
N TRP A 17 -3.09 3.58 -6.85
CA TRP A 17 -2.10 2.55 -6.57
C TRP A 17 -1.06 2.41 -7.67
N GLN A 18 -1.51 2.23 -8.91
CA GLN A 18 -0.70 1.72 -10.02
C GLN A 18 0.33 2.75 -10.49
N ARG A 19 1.58 2.33 -10.72
CA ARG A 19 2.61 3.19 -11.34
C ARG A 19 2.14 3.71 -12.70
N GLN A 20 2.31 5.01 -12.89
CA GLN A 20 2.10 5.73 -14.15
C GLN A 20 3.35 6.56 -14.47
N ALA A 21 3.55 6.94 -15.73
CA ALA A 21 4.78 7.63 -16.15
C ALA A 21 4.87 9.10 -15.71
N HIS A 22 3.76 9.72 -15.32
CA HIS A 22 3.67 11.19 -15.18
C HIS A 22 3.08 11.63 -13.83
N SER A 23 2.79 10.68 -12.94
CA SER A 23 2.02 10.94 -11.72
C SER A 23 2.49 10.09 -10.56
N PRO A 24 2.51 10.63 -9.33
CA PRO A 24 2.90 9.88 -8.14
C PRO A 24 1.92 8.73 -7.88
N SER A 25 2.45 7.58 -7.49
CA SER A 25 1.66 6.38 -7.16
C SER A 25 2.20 5.69 -5.92
N VAL A 26 1.31 5.01 -5.20
CA VAL A 26 1.68 4.23 -4.01
C VAL A 26 2.63 3.08 -4.38
N GLN A 27 2.37 2.40 -5.51
CA GLN A 27 3.21 1.31 -6.00
C GLN A 27 4.65 1.77 -6.23
N GLU A 28 4.84 2.90 -6.91
CA GLU A 28 6.17 3.39 -7.23
C GLU A 28 6.96 3.73 -5.96
N ARG A 29 6.33 4.42 -5.01
CA ARG A 29 6.98 4.81 -3.76
C ARG A 29 7.40 3.60 -2.94
N LEU A 30 6.53 2.60 -2.87
CA LEU A 30 6.81 1.33 -2.21
C LEU A 30 7.93 0.56 -2.90
N GLU A 31 7.88 0.38 -4.23
CA GLU A 31 8.92 -0.34 -4.99
C GLU A 31 10.28 0.33 -4.86
N CYS A 32 10.35 1.66 -4.86
CA CYS A 32 11.59 2.41 -4.66
C CYS A 32 12.23 2.06 -3.31
N VAL A 33 11.46 2.11 -2.22
CA VAL A 33 11.95 1.79 -0.87
C VAL A 33 12.33 0.32 -0.74
N LEU A 34 11.49 -0.60 -1.25
CA LEU A 34 11.76 -2.03 -1.19
C LEU A 34 13.01 -2.40 -1.99
N SER A 35 13.23 -1.76 -3.15
CA SER A 35 14.43 -1.99 -3.95
C SER A 35 15.70 -1.59 -3.20
N GLY A 36 15.66 -0.48 -2.46
CA GLY A 36 16.77 -0.04 -1.61
C GLY A 36 17.05 -0.95 -0.40
N ILE A 37 16.05 -1.68 0.11
CA ILE A 37 16.25 -2.71 1.16
C ILE A 37 16.77 -4.01 0.55
N ALA A 38 16.24 -4.38 -0.62
CA ALA A 38 16.57 -5.62 -1.30
C ALA A 38 17.94 -5.59 -1.97
N ASP A 39 18.49 -4.40 -2.24
CA ASP A 39 19.70 -4.18 -3.02
C ASP A 39 19.58 -4.71 -4.46
N HIS A 40 18.35 -4.65 -5.00
CA HIS A 40 18.03 -4.92 -6.39
C HIS A 40 16.65 -4.34 -6.71
N SER A 41 16.33 -4.19 -8.00
CA SER A 41 14.99 -3.77 -8.41
C SER A 41 13.92 -4.77 -7.93
N VAL A 42 12.89 -4.27 -7.25
CA VAL A 42 11.74 -5.00 -6.74
C VAL A 42 10.49 -4.49 -7.44
N SER A 43 9.69 -5.41 -7.99
CA SER A 43 8.33 -5.12 -8.43
C SER A 43 7.32 -5.82 -7.52
N VAL A 44 6.27 -5.10 -7.14
CA VAL A 44 5.20 -5.63 -6.27
C VAL A 44 3.94 -5.94 -7.07
N ILE A 45 3.23 -6.96 -6.62
CA ILE A 45 1.90 -7.32 -7.12
C ILE A 45 0.91 -7.17 -5.98
N CYS A 46 -0.08 -6.29 -6.17
CA CYS A 46 -1.13 -6.01 -5.19
C CYS A 46 -2.33 -6.97 -5.27
N ALA A 47 -3.12 -7.00 -4.20
CA ALA A 47 -4.37 -7.75 -4.13
C ALA A 47 -5.50 -7.09 -4.94
N GLY A 48 -5.54 -5.76 -4.99
CA GLY A 48 -6.47 -4.98 -5.81
C GLY A 48 -5.94 -3.56 -6.02
N ARG A 49 -6.23 -2.96 -7.18
CA ARG A 49 -5.88 -1.56 -7.46
C ARG A 49 -6.88 -0.62 -6.78
N THR A 50 -6.40 0.54 -6.35
CA THR A 50 -7.22 1.66 -5.90
C THR A 50 -7.03 2.85 -6.84
N ASP A 51 -8.10 3.59 -7.04
CA ASP A 51 -8.10 4.79 -7.89
C ASP A 51 -7.52 6.01 -7.15
N THR A 52 -7.31 7.11 -7.89
CA THR A 52 -6.85 8.39 -7.36
C THR A 52 -7.62 8.82 -6.11
N GLY A 53 -6.89 9.17 -5.04
CA GLY A 53 -7.48 9.62 -3.78
C GLY A 53 -8.02 8.53 -2.85
N VAL A 54 -8.13 7.28 -3.31
CA VAL A 54 -8.67 6.18 -2.47
C VAL A 54 -7.61 5.70 -1.48
N HIS A 55 -7.98 5.58 -0.20
CA HIS A 55 -7.13 5.08 0.87
C HIS A 55 -7.16 3.55 0.99
N ALA A 56 -6.22 2.97 1.72
CA ALA A 56 -6.32 1.58 2.18
C ALA A 56 -5.83 1.43 3.62
N VAL A 57 -6.49 0.55 4.37
CA VAL A 57 -6.12 0.18 5.75
C VAL A 57 -5.50 -1.22 5.85
N GLY A 58 -5.42 -1.93 4.72
CA GLY A 58 -5.03 -3.35 4.71
C GLY A 58 -4.80 -3.87 3.30
N GLN A 59 -4.20 -3.05 2.43
CA GLN A 59 -3.76 -3.50 1.11
C GLN A 59 -2.73 -4.61 1.29
N VAL A 60 -2.86 -5.68 0.52
CA VAL A 60 -1.87 -6.76 0.52
C VAL A 60 -1.08 -6.74 -0.77
N VAL A 61 0.24 -6.83 -0.66
CA VAL A 61 1.13 -7.03 -1.81
C VAL A 61 2.00 -8.25 -1.61
N HIS A 62 2.55 -8.77 -2.70
CA HIS A 62 3.71 -9.65 -2.63
C HIS A 62 4.76 -9.26 -3.65
N PHE A 63 5.98 -9.72 -3.40
CA PHE A 63 7.11 -9.59 -4.32
C PHE A 63 8.08 -10.74 -4.12
N GLU A 64 8.96 -10.91 -5.11
CA GLU A 64 9.99 -11.93 -5.11
C GLU A 64 11.35 -11.36 -4.74
N LEU A 65 12.15 -12.20 -4.09
CA LEU A 65 13.49 -11.87 -3.63
C LEU A 65 14.51 -12.84 -4.19
N LYS A 66 15.65 -12.27 -4.60
CA LYS A 66 16.86 -13.01 -4.98
C LYS A 66 17.63 -13.48 -3.76
N GLN A 67 17.64 -12.68 -2.69
CA GLN A 67 18.36 -12.97 -1.45
C GLN A 67 17.44 -12.79 -0.24
N ALA A 68 17.64 -13.63 0.77
CA ALA A 68 16.83 -13.56 1.97
C ALA A 68 17.21 -12.35 2.84
N ARG A 69 16.20 -11.66 3.36
CA ARG A 69 16.33 -10.65 4.41
C ARG A 69 15.36 -10.99 5.54
N PRO A 70 15.70 -10.68 6.81
CA PRO A 70 14.78 -10.90 7.92
C PRO A 70 13.50 -10.07 7.75
N GLU A 71 12.34 -10.58 8.18
CA GLU A 71 11.05 -9.89 8.03
C GLU A 71 11.07 -8.46 8.61
N ARG A 72 11.80 -8.29 9.73
CA ARG A 72 12.02 -7.00 10.40
C ARG A 72 12.69 -5.95 9.53
N ALA A 73 13.51 -6.34 8.54
CA ALA A 73 14.15 -5.39 7.63
C ALA A 73 13.12 -4.67 6.74
N TRP A 74 12.05 -5.37 6.33
CA TRP A 74 10.96 -4.78 5.55
C TRP A 74 10.13 -3.83 6.39
N LEU A 75 9.85 -4.19 7.64
CA LEU A 75 9.06 -3.36 8.55
C LEU A 75 9.80 -2.08 8.95
N LEU A 76 10.95 -2.22 9.61
CA LEU A 76 11.69 -1.06 10.11
C LEU A 76 12.35 -0.30 8.97
N GLY A 77 13.08 -1.01 8.11
CA GLY A 77 13.78 -0.39 7.00
C GLY A 77 12.83 0.22 5.96
N GLY A 78 11.61 -0.31 5.83
CA GLY A 78 10.56 0.27 4.99
C GLY A 78 9.95 1.50 5.62
N ASN A 79 9.42 1.40 6.84
CA ASN A 79 8.73 2.51 7.50
C ASN A 79 9.64 3.70 7.83
N THR A 80 10.95 3.51 7.98
CA THR A 80 11.90 4.63 8.14
C THR A 80 12.14 5.39 6.83
N ARG A 81 11.89 4.78 5.66
CA ARG A 81 12.16 5.37 4.33
C ARG A 81 10.90 5.75 3.56
N LEU A 82 9.76 5.17 3.92
CA LEU A 82 8.47 5.55 3.37
C LEU A 82 8.06 6.94 3.88
N PRO A 83 7.29 7.69 3.08
CA PRO A 83 6.64 8.91 3.55
C PRO A 83 5.57 8.60 4.61
N ASP A 84 5.21 9.59 5.43
CA ASP A 84 4.25 9.43 6.54
C ASP A 84 2.83 9.01 6.10
N ASP A 85 2.53 9.08 4.81
CA ASP A 85 1.26 8.68 4.22
C ASP A 85 1.23 7.23 3.68
N ILE A 86 2.31 6.45 3.86
CA ILE A 86 2.37 5.01 3.54
C ILE A 86 3.10 4.26 4.68
N SER A 87 2.49 3.19 5.19
CA SER A 87 3.11 2.33 6.20
C SER A 87 2.97 0.85 5.89
N ILE A 88 4.00 0.08 6.24
CA ILE A 88 4.00 -1.38 6.24
C ILE A 88 3.62 -1.84 7.64
N LEU A 89 2.48 -2.53 7.74
CA LEU A 89 1.90 -3.01 8.99
C LEU A 89 2.51 -4.34 9.44
N TRP A 90 2.78 -5.23 8.48
CA TRP A 90 3.38 -6.55 8.72
C TRP A 90 4.10 -7.03 7.47
N ALA A 91 5.08 -7.92 7.67
CA ALA A 91 5.81 -8.61 6.61
C ALA A 91 5.87 -10.10 6.92
N ARG A 92 5.59 -10.95 5.95
CA ARG A 92 5.59 -12.41 6.11
C ARG A 92 6.20 -13.13 4.93
N ARG A 93 7.07 -14.11 5.18
CA ARG A 93 7.43 -15.11 4.17
C ARG A 93 6.21 -15.97 3.86
N VAL A 94 5.94 -16.15 2.58
CA VAL A 94 4.80 -16.93 2.09
C VAL A 94 5.27 -18.02 1.15
N SER A 95 4.38 -18.98 0.90
CA SER A 95 4.60 -20.02 -0.11
C SER A 95 4.83 -19.39 -1.49
N ASP A 96 5.68 -20.02 -2.32
CA ASP A 96 5.87 -19.60 -3.72
C ASP A 96 4.60 -19.78 -4.58
N LYS A 97 3.55 -20.44 -4.03
CA LYS A 97 2.21 -20.50 -4.64
C LYS A 97 1.31 -19.31 -4.30
N PHE A 98 1.66 -18.49 -3.30
CA PHE A 98 0.82 -17.37 -2.86
C PHE A 98 0.82 -16.24 -3.88
N HIS A 99 -0.33 -15.76 -4.33
CA HIS A 99 -0.42 -14.60 -5.21
C HIS A 99 -1.43 -13.60 -4.65
N ALA A 100 -0.97 -12.41 -4.23
CA ALA A 100 -1.83 -11.41 -3.56
C ALA A 100 -3.17 -11.17 -4.28
N ARG A 101 -3.18 -11.11 -5.62
CA ARG A 101 -4.41 -10.96 -6.42
C ARG A 101 -5.26 -12.22 -6.54
N PHE A 102 -4.66 -13.39 -6.78
CA PHE A 102 -5.39 -14.58 -7.21
C PHE A 102 -5.69 -15.53 -6.06
N SER A 103 -4.90 -15.47 -4.98
CA SER A 103 -5.20 -16.18 -3.73
C SER A 103 -6.25 -15.45 -2.87
N ALA A 104 -6.52 -14.17 -3.14
CA ALA A 104 -7.55 -13.41 -2.43
C ALA A 104 -8.96 -13.85 -2.89
N THR A 105 -9.78 -14.29 -1.94
CA THR A 105 -11.16 -14.76 -2.17
C THR A 105 -12.18 -13.64 -2.17
N ALA A 106 -11.93 -12.55 -1.44
CA ALA A 106 -12.80 -11.39 -1.35
C ALA A 106 -11.99 -10.10 -1.11
N ARG A 107 -12.63 -8.96 -1.36
CA ARG A 107 -12.14 -7.62 -0.98
C ARG A 107 -13.28 -6.87 -0.31
N SER A 108 -12.97 -6.02 0.65
CA SER A 108 -13.96 -5.21 1.37
C SER A 108 -13.60 -3.73 1.26
N TYR A 109 -14.61 -2.90 1.00
CA TYR A 109 -14.47 -1.45 0.90
C TYR A 109 -15.38 -0.79 1.93
N ARG A 110 -14.97 0.37 2.44
CA ARG A 110 -15.76 1.19 3.36
C ARG A 110 -15.82 2.61 2.82
N TYR A 111 -17.03 3.08 2.52
CA TYR A 111 -17.29 4.48 2.24
C TYR A 111 -17.70 5.18 3.54
N ILE A 112 -17.13 6.35 3.78
CA ILE A 112 -17.41 7.14 4.98
C ILE A 112 -18.05 8.45 4.52
N ILE A 113 -19.32 8.62 4.88
CA ILE A 113 -20.09 9.83 4.60
C ILE A 113 -20.27 10.58 5.92
N LEU A 114 -19.81 11.82 5.96
CA LEU A 114 -20.07 12.74 7.04
C LEU A 114 -21.31 13.56 6.69
N ASN A 115 -22.42 13.28 7.36
CA ASN A 115 -23.70 13.96 7.14
C ASN A 115 -23.94 15.01 8.23
N ARG A 116 -23.68 16.29 7.92
CA ARG A 116 -23.92 17.43 8.83
C ARG A 116 -23.83 18.75 8.08
N ASN A 117 -24.41 19.82 8.62
CA ASN A 117 -24.44 21.12 7.92
C ASN A 117 -23.10 21.87 7.92
N THR A 118 -22.12 21.43 8.71
CA THR A 118 -20.82 22.09 8.86
C THR A 118 -19.66 21.29 8.24
N PRO A 119 -18.68 21.94 7.60
CA PRO A 119 -17.59 21.24 6.91
C PRO A 119 -16.66 20.45 7.85
N ARG A 120 -15.87 19.53 7.28
CA ARG A 120 -14.85 18.75 8.01
C ARG A 120 -13.49 19.46 8.04
N ALA A 121 -12.95 19.68 9.24
CA ALA A 121 -11.55 20.09 9.43
C ALA A 121 -10.65 18.85 9.66
N THR A 122 -10.96 18.03 10.66
CA THR A 122 -10.14 16.88 11.07
C THR A 122 -10.23 15.67 10.14
N LEU A 123 -11.31 15.56 9.36
CA LEU A 123 -11.55 14.49 8.39
C LEU A 123 -11.33 14.95 6.94
N ALA A 124 -10.62 16.06 6.73
CA ALA A 124 -10.28 16.55 5.40
C ALA A 124 -9.63 15.43 4.57
N ASN A 125 -10.08 15.29 3.33
CA ASN A 125 -9.66 14.25 2.38
C ASN A 125 -9.87 12.79 2.83
N LYS A 126 -10.61 12.52 3.92
CA LYS A 126 -10.88 11.16 4.43
C LYS A 126 -12.33 10.72 4.28
N VAL A 127 -13.25 11.67 4.08
CA VAL A 127 -14.69 11.43 4.05
C VAL A 127 -15.36 12.28 2.99
N THR A 128 -16.44 11.75 2.42
CA THR A 128 -17.39 12.53 1.63
C THR A 128 -18.27 13.33 2.59
N TRP A 129 -18.38 14.63 2.38
CA TRP A 129 -19.26 15.48 3.18
C TRP A 129 -20.54 15.76 2.40
N VAL A 130 -21.67 15.57 3.06
CA VAL A 130 -23.00 15.90 2.55
C VAL A 130 -23.65 16.86 3.55
N TYR A 131 -24.29 17.91 3.02
CA TYR A 131 -24.99 18.96 3.73
C TYR A 131 -26.48 18.93 3.41
#